data_AF-A0A026WMP8-F1
#
_entry.id   AF-A0A026WMP8-F1
#
_cell.length_a   1.000
_cell.length_b   1.000
_cell.length_c   1.000
_cell.angle_alpha   90.00
_cell.angle_beta   90.00
_cell.angle_gamma   90.00
#
_symmetry.space_group_name_H-M   'P 1'
#
loop_
_entity.id
_entity.type
_entity.pdbx_description
1 polymer ?
#
loop_
_entity_poly.entity_id
_entity_poly.type
_entity_poly.pdbx_seq_one_letter_code
_entity_poly.pdbx_strand_id
1 'polypeptide(L)'
;MSRVPDVIQNPAMDGDRPMSIERRMGRERERLIGMTDEERAWRKKWLDAQKLAPEEPVVPKDYYKTLYNPLRRFYRAPMNKFQNALEPVVGQVGALVLRNIISKTVMGIIGVYCIYYHLKYHRMDWTRKGGWKITMSRPMMYSDTKDLKALYKTKGNEFYVNGFDKSPI
;
A
#
# COMPACT_ATOMS: atom_id res chain seq x y z
N MET A 1 5.00 14.68 37.35
CA MET A 1 4.99 14.93 35.90
C MET A 1 5.94 16.08 35.63
N SER A 2 7.15 15.78 35.12
CA SER A 2 8.11 16.82 34.75
C SER A 2 7.52 17.62 33.58
N ARG A 3 7.34 18.93 33.78
CA ARG A 3 6.92 19.83 32.70
C ARG A 3 7.94 19.73 31.57
N VAL A 4 7.46 19.41 30.37
CA VAL A 4 8.28 19.54 29.15
C VAL A 4 8.73 21.00 29.11
N PRO A 5 10.05 21.28 28.98
CA PRO A 5 10.51 22.66 28.90
C PRO A 5 9.84 23.36 27.71
N ASP A 6 9.42 24.61 27.91
CA ASP A 6 8.82 25.40 26.85
C ASP A 6 9.82 25.57 25.70
N VAL A 7 9.35 25.34 24.47
CA VAL A 7 10.19 25.43 23.27
C VAL A 7 10.63 26.88 23.11
N ILE A 8 11.95 27.12 23.12
CA ILE A 8 12.52 28.44 22.87
C ILE A 8 12.13 28.87 21.45
N GLN A 9 11.28 29.89 21.32
CA GLN A 9 10.94 30.46 20.02
C GLN A 9 12.11 31.31 19.52
N ASN A 10 12.97 30.70 18.70
CA ASN A 10 13.96 31.39 17.88
C ASN A 10 13.31 31.76 16.53
N PRO A 11 13.59 32.94 15.93
CA PRO A 11 13.16 33.29 14.56
C PRO A 11 13.47 32.24 13.47
N ALA A 12 14.31 31.24 13.74
CA ALA A 12 14.46 30.05 12.91
C ALA A 12 13.17 29.19 12.76
N MET A 13 12.24 29.26 13.73
CA MET A 13 11.08 28.37 13.80
C MET A 13 9.90 28.79 12.90
N ASP A 14 9.83 30.05 12.46
CA ASP A 14 8.74 30.57 11.61
C ASP A 14 9.02 30.41 10.10
N GLY A 15 10.21 29.91 9.73
CA GLY A 15 10.72 29.95 8.35
C GLY A 15 11.25 28.64 7.75
N ASP A 16 11.29 27.53 8.49
CA ASP A 16 11.84 26.26 8.00
C ASP A 16 10.83 25.50 7.13
N ARG A 17 10.53 26.07 5.96
CA ARG A 17 10.05 25.22 4.86
C ARG A 17 11.24 24.36 4.44
N PRO A 18 11.09 23.03 4.31
CA PRO A 18 12.15 22.20 3.76
C PRO A 18 12.52 22.75 2.38
N MET A 19 13.69 23.39 2.30
CA MET A 19 14.19 23.90 1.03
C MET A 19 14.72 22.72 0.24
N SER A 20 14.30 22.63 -1.03
CA SER A 20 14.82 21.59 -1.91
C SER A 20 16.35 21.69 -1.97
N ILE A 21 17.02 20.54 -2.08
CA ILE A 21 18.47 20.50 -2.25
C ILE A 21 18.86 21.34 -3.47
N GLU A 22 18.05 21.40 -4.51
CA GLU A 22 18.37 22.13 -5.74
C GLU A 22 18.19 23.66 -5.62
N ARG A 23 17.27 24.16 -4.79
CA ARG A 23 16.88 25.58 -4.69
C ARG A 23 16.78 26.26 -6.08
N ARG A 24 17.34 27.47 -6.22
CA ARG A 24 17.48 28.30 -7.42
C ARG A 24 18.13 27.52 -8.58
N MET A 25 19.11 26.68 -8.26
CA MET A 25 19.84 25.88 -9.24
C MET A 25 19.01 24.72 -9.80
N GLY A 26 17.74 24.56 -9.43
CA GLY A 26 16.79 23.70 -10.17
C GLY A 26 16.46 24.26 -11.56
N ARG A 27 16.53 25.59 -11.74
CA ARG A 27 16.19 26.27 -13.01
C ARG A 27 17.41 26.42 -13.91
N GLU A 28 17.29 26.03 -15.17
CA GLU A 28 18.37 26.06 -16.17
C GLU A 28 18.93 27.47 -16.41
N ARG A 29 18.07 28.49 -16.45
CA ARG A 29 18.47 29.90 -16.60
C ARG A 29 19.36 30.39 -15.46
N GLU A 30 19.11 29.90 -14.25
CA GLU A 30 19.86 30.31 -13.06
C GLU A 30 21.19 29.55 -12.97
N ARG A 31 21.26 28.34 -13.52
CA ARG A 31 22.53 27.61 -13.72
C ARG A 31 23.48 28.35 -14.67
N LEU A 32 22.93 28.94 -15.75
CA LEU A 32 23.70 29.75 -16.71
C LEU A 32 24.30 31.01 -16.08
N ILE A 33 23.58 31.64 -15.13
CA ILE A 33 24.07 32.81 -14.37
C ILE A 33 25.14 32.40 -13.34
N GLY A 34 25.09 31.15 -12.86
CA GLY A 34 26.01 30.63 -11.87
C GLY A 34 25.71 31.11 -10.45
N MET A 35 26.63 30.78 -9.54
CA MET A 35 26.52 31.06 -8.11
C MET A 35 27.63 32.03 -7.69
N THR A 36 27.28 33.05 -6.91
CA THR A 36 28.27 33.99 -6.36
C THR A 36 29.11 33.29 -5.28
N ASP A 37 30.27 33.85 -4.93
CA ASP A 37 31.15 33.26 -3.91
C ASP A 37 30.49 33.25 -2.52
N GLU A 38 29.69 34.29 -2.21
CA GLU A 38 28.89 34.37 -0.98
C GLU A 38 27.82 33.27 -0.92
N GLU A 39 27.09 33.07 -2.01
CA GLU A 39 26.10 32.00 -2.14
C GLU A 39 26.76 30.62 -1.99
N ARG A 40 27.98 30.44 -2.52
CA ARG A 40 28.72 29.17 -2.41
C ARG A 40 29.18 28.90 -0.98
N ALA A 41 29.61 29.92 -0.25
CA ALA A 41 29.94 29.80 1.17
C ALA A 41 28.70 29.42 2.00
N TRP A 42 27.55 30.05 1.72
CA TRP A 42 26.27 29.71 2.35
C TRP A 42 25.81 28.28 2.01
N ARG A 43 25.96 27.88 0.75
CA ARG A 43 25.67 26.52 0.26
C ARG A 43 26.49 25.48 1.03
N LYS A 44 27.78 25.74 1.24
CA LYS A 44 28.66 24.85 2.01
C LYS A 44 28.17 24.70 3.45
N LYS A 45 27.84 25.81 4.13
CA LYS A 45 27.29 25.79 5.50
C LYS A 45 25.98 25.00 5.56
N TRP A 46 25.07 25.24 4.61
CA TRP A 46 23.79 24.54 4.56
C TRP A 46 23.96 23.03 4.34
N LEU A 47 24.79 22.62 3.38
CA LEU A 47 25.05 21.20 3.11
C LEU A 47 25.71 20.50 4.29
N ASP A 48 26.58 21.19 5.03
CA ASP A 48 27.19 20.65 6.23
C ASP A 48 26.16 20.46 7.36
N ALA A 49 25.22 21.40 7.51
CA ALA A 49 24.12 21.30 8.46
C ALA A 49 23.13 20.15 8.16
N GLN A 50 23.12 19.61 6.94
CA GLN A 50 22.29 18.44 6.58
C GLN A 50 22.92 17.11 6.99
N LYS A 51 24.16 17.10 7.47
CA LYS A 51 24.79 15.87 7.98
C LYS A 51 24.15 15.51 9.31
N LEU A 52 23.50 14.34 9.36
CA LEU A 52 22.92 13.82 10.59
C LEU A 52 24.02 13.43 11.59
N ALA A 53 23.67 13.46 12.87
CA ALA A 53 24.53 12.94 13.92
C ALA A 53 24.73 11.42 13.71
N PRO A 54 25.90 10.87 14.08
CA PRO A 54 26.19 9.45 13.86
C PRO A 54 25.27 8.51 14.67
N GLU A 55 24.62 9.03 15.70
CA GLU A 55 23.69 8.28 16.55
C GLU A 55 22.27 8.19 15.95
N GLU A 56 21.97 9.01 14.95
CA GLU A 56 20.66 9.02 14.29
C GLU A 56 20.64 8.02 13.12
N PRO A 57 19.53 7.28 12.92
CA PRO A 57 18.23 7.38 13.57
C PRO A 57 18.08 6.53 14.85
N VAL A 58 17.61 7.13 15.94
CA VAL A 58 17.32 6.42 17.19
C VAL A 58 15.90 5.83 17.17
N VAL A 59 15.80 4.49 17.20
CA VAL A 59 14.50 3.80 17.36
C VAL A 59 14.29 3.46 18.83
N PRO A 60 13.23 3.97 19.50
CA PRO A 60 12.97 3.66 20.90
C PRO A 60 12.75 2.16 21.14
N LYS A 61 13.28 1.63 22.24
CA LYS A 61 13.27 0.18 22.56
C LYS A 61 11.88 -0.47 22.51
N ASP A 62 10.84 0.24 22.96
CA ASP A 62 9.47 -0.28 23.00
C ASP A 62 8.58 0.18 21.84
N TYR A 63 9.12 0.93 20.89
CA TYR A 63 8.36 1.47 19.75
C TYR A 63 7.58 0.37 18.99
N TYR A 64 8.20 -0.80 18.78
CA TYR A 64 7.55 -1.91 18.10
C TYR A 64 6.40 -2.54 18.92
N LYS A 65 6.52 -2.58 20.25
CA LYS A 65 5.52 -3.19 21.12
C LYS A 65 4.32 -2.28 21.31
N THR A 66 4.53 -0.97 21.40
CA THR A 66 3.47 0.03 21.54
C THR A 66 2.68 0.19 20.25
N LEU A 67 3.33 0.09 19.09
CA LEU A 67 2.68 0.28 17.80
C LEU A 67 1.82 -0.91 17.34
N TYR A 68 2.12 -2.14 17.80
CA TYR A 68 1.49 -3.36 17.28
C TYR A 68 0.92 -4.30 18.35
N ASN A 69 -0.36 -4.63 18.20
CA ASN A 69 -1.08 -5.61 19.02
C ASN A 69 -0.43 -7.01 18.98
N PRO A 70 -0.59 -7.86 20.02
CA PRO A 70 -0.03 -9.22 20.05
C PRO A 70 -0.36 -10.07 18.82
N LEU A 71 -1.62 -10.08 18.38
CA LEU A 71 -2.06 -10.80 17.17
C LEU A 71 -1.30 -10.33 15.93
N ARG A 72 -1.09 -9.01 15.82
CA ARG A 72 -0.35 -8.42 14.71
C ARG A 72 1.14 -8.72 14.75
N ARG A 73 1.71 -8.91 15.94
CA ARG A 73 3.09 -9.36 16.11
C ARG A 73 3.25 -10.82 15.73
N PHE A 74 2.29 -11.67 16.08
CA PHE A 74 2.31 -13.10 15.77
C PHE A 74 2.43 -13.37 14.26
N TYR A 75 1.51 -12.87 13.44
CA TYR A 75 1.57 -13.14 12.00
C TYR A 75 2.68 -12.38 11.27
N ARG A 76 3.25 -11.31 11.87
CA ARG A 76 4.39 -10.57 11.29
C ARG A 76 5.75 -11.15 11.64
N ALA A 77 5.84 -11.93 12.73
CA ALA A 77 7.08 -12.55 13.19
C ALA A 77 7.90 -13.25 12.08
N PRO A 78 7.31 -14.12 11.21
CA PRO A 78 8.10 -14.79 10.18
C PRO A 78 8.69 -13.79 9.17
N MET A 79 7.89 -12.82 8.72
CA MET A 79 8.31 -11.82 7.74
C MET A 79 9.33 -10.83 8.32
N ASN A 80 9.30 -10.57 9.63
CA ASN A 80 10.31 -9.76 10.29
C ASN A 80 11.66 -10.49 10.36
N LYS A 81 11.68 -11.81 10.62
CA LYS A 81 12.92 -12.61 10.55
C LYS A 81 13.51 -12.59 9.14
N PHE A 82 12.66 -12.72 8.12
CA PHE A 82 13.08 -12.60 6.72
C PHE A 82 13.67 -11.22 6.41
N GLN A 83 13.05 -10.14 6.89
CA GLN A 83 13.58 -8.79 6.74
C GLN A 83 14.97 -8.65 7.37
N ASN A 84 15.15 -9.10 8.61
CA ASN A 84 16.42 -8.98 9.33
C ASN A 84 17.55 -9.77 8.65
N ALA A 85 17.22 -10.90 8.01
CA ALA A 85 18.19 -11.67 7.23
C ALA A 85 18.60 -10.98 5.93
N LEU A 86 17.72 -10.13 5.37
CA LEU A 86 17.93 -9.45 4.09
C LEU A 86 18.55 -8.05 4.25
N GLU A 87 18.40 -7.45 5.42
CA GLU A 87 18.92 -6.14 5.80
C GLU A 87 20.43 -5.94 5.51
N PRO A 88 21.35 -6.90 5.79
CA PRO A 88 22.77 -6.70 5.48
C PRO A 88 23.08 -6.65 3.97
N VAL A 89 22.19 -7.16 3.12
CA VAL A 89 22.42 -7.24 1.67
C VAL A 89 21.79 -6.06 0.93
N VAL A 90 20.55 -5.69 1.27
CA VAL A 90 19.75 -4.72 0.52
C VAL A 90 19.59 -3.39 1.28
N GLY A 91 20.05 -3.33 2.53
CA GLY A 91 19.86 -2.20 3.43
C GLY A 91 18.46 -2.16 4.04
N GLN A 92 18.31 -1.34 5.08
CA GLN A 92 17.09 -1.28 5.90
C GLN A 92 15.84 -0.90 5.10
N VAL A 93 15.93 0.14 4.26
CA VAL A 93 14.79 0.64 3.47
C VAL A 93 14.37 -0.40 2.43
N GLY A 94 15.33 -1.00 1.72
CA GLY A 94 15.04 -2.02 0.71
C GLY A 94 14.42 -3.28 1.32
N ALA A 95 14.97 -3.76 2.45
CA ALA A 95 14.41 -4.90 3.17
C ALA A 95 12.98 -4.65 3.67
N LEU A 96 12.69 -3.44 4.17
CA LEU A 96 11.34 -3.03 4.58
C LEU A 96 10.34 -3.07 3.42
N VAL A 97 10.73 -2.51 2.26
CA VAL A 97 9.89 -2.49 1.06
C VAL A 97 9.64 -3.92 0.56
N LEU A 98 10.69 -4.73 0.45
CA LEU A 98 10.58 -6.11 -0.02
C LEU A 98 9.66 -6.94 0.87
N ARG A 99 9.84 -6.87 2.20
CA ARG A 99 8.98 -7.54 3.17
C ARG A 99 7.51 -7.15 2.98
N ASN A 100 7.23 -5.86 2.80
CA ASN A 100 5.87 -5.36 2.64
C ASN A 100 5.23 -5.85 1.35
N ILE A 101 5.97 -5.85 0.24
CA ILE A 101 5.50 -6.34 -1.04
C ILE A 101 5.20 -7.84 -0.94
N ILE A 102 6.19 -8.64 -0.53
CA ILE A 102 6.04 -10.11 -0.44
C ILE A 102 4.87 -10.48 0.47
N SER A 103 4.82 -9.92 1.69
CA SER A 103 3.77 -10.26 2.65
C SER A 103 2.36 -9.92 2.14
N LYS A 104 2.18 -8.74 1.51
CA LYS A 104 0.89 -8.35 0.94
C LYS A 104 0.52 -9.19 -0.28
N THR A 105 1.49 -9.52 -1.14
CA THR A 105 1.27 -10.38 -2.30
C THR A 105 0.82 -11.77 -1.87
N VAL A 106 1.51 -12.38 -0.89
CA VAL A 106 1.13 -13.70 -0.36
C VAL A 106 -0.25 -13.67 0.28
N MET A 107 -0.55 -12.67 1.11
CA MET A 107 -1.89 -12.51 1.69
C MET A 107 -2.97 -12.30 0.62
N GLY A 108 -2.68 -11.53 -0.43
CA GLY A 108 -3.57 -11.30 -1.56
C GLY A 108 -3.85 -12.58 -2.34
N ILE A 109 -2.82 -13.36 -2.65
CA ILE A 109 -2.94 -14.65 -3.33
C ILE A 109 -3.81 -15.61 -2.51
N ILE A 110 -3.51 -15.77 -1.22
CA ILE A 110 -4.30 -16.63 -0.33
C ILE A 110 -5.76 -16.17 -0.29
N GLY A 111 -6.00 -14.86 -0.15
CA GLY A 111 -7.35 -14.30 -0.14
C GLY A 111 -8.12 -14.59 -1.43
N VAL A 112 -7.49 -14.40 -2.59
CA VAL A 112 -8.09 -14.70 -3.90
C VAL A 112 -8.42 -16.18 -4.03
N TYR A 113 -7.51 -17.08 -3.65
CA TYR A 113 -7.76 -18.53 -3.70
C TYR A 113 -8.87 -18.96 -2.75
N CYS A 114 -8.90 -18.43 -1.52
CA CYS A 114 -9.98 -18.72 -0.56
C CYS A 114 -11.33 -18.27 -1.10
N ILE A 115 -11.43 -17.05 -1.64
CA ILE A 115 -12.65 -16.51 -2.25
C ILE A 115 -13.06 -17.36 -3.45
N TYR A 116 -12.12 -17.65 -4.35
CA TYR A 116 -12.39 -18.46 -5.54
C TYR A 116 -12.89 -19.85 -5.17
N TYR A 117 -12.23 -20.53 -4.23
CA TYR A 117 -12.63 -21.85 -3.75
C TYR A 117 -14.02 -21.82 -3.14
N HIS A 118 -14.29 -20.84 -2.28
CA HIS A 118 -15.61 -20.65 -1.68
C HIS A 118 -16.69 -20.42 -2.75
N LEU A 119 -16.44 -19.56 -3.75
CA LEU A 119 -17.39 -19.29 -4.82
C LEU A 119 -17.63 -20.49 -5.75
N LYS A 120 -16.63 -21.35 -5.92
CA LYS A 120 -16.70 -22.52 -6.78
C LYS A 120 -17.50 -23.67 -6.14
N TYR A 121 -17.31 -23.93 -4.85
CA TYR A 121 -17.87 -25.10 -4.17
C TYR A 121 -19.00 -24.78 -3.18
N HIS A 122 -19.19 -23.51 -2.82
CA HIS A 122 -20.22 -23.06 -1.90
C HIS A 122 -21.06 -21.93 -2.51
N ARG A 123 -21.41 -22.09 -3.79
CA ARG A 123 -22.42 -21.26 -4.44
C ARG A 123 -23.80 -21.59 -3.85
N MET A 124 -24.62 -20.56 -3.71
CA MET A 124 -26.01 -20.72 -3.30
C MET A 124 -26.85 -21.25 -4.47
N ASP A 125 -27.28 -22.50 -4.37
CA ASP A 125 -28.18 -23.18 -5.33
C ASP A 125 -29.50 -23.54 -4.64
N TRP A 126 -30.51 -23.94 -5.41
CA TRP A 126 -31.83 -24.29 -4.88
C TRP A 126 -31.82 -25.39 -3.79
N THR A 127 -30.81 -26.26 -3.78
CA THR A 127 -30.63 -27.32 -2.78
C THR A 127 -30.01 -26.83 -1.46
N ARG A 128 -29.45 -25.61 -1.40
CA ARG A 128 -28.67 -25.13 -0.26
C ARG A 128 -29.02 -23.69 0.12
N LYS A 129 -29.45 -23.49 1.37
CA LYS A 129 -29.82 -22.18 1.94
C LYS A 129 -28.63 -21.26 2.30
N GLY A 130 -27.39 -21.59 1.90
CA GLY A 130 -26.19 -20.86 2.29
C GLY A 130 -25.17 -20.74 1.17
N GLY A 131 -24.24 -19.81 1.32
CA GLY A 131 -23.25 -19.47 0.28
C GLY A 131 -23.53 -18.10 -0.34
N TRP A 132 -22.65 -17.67 -1.25
CA TRP A 132 -22.83 -16.40 -1.95
C TRP A 132 -23.75 -16.61 -3.16
N LYS A 133 -24.75 -15.72 -3.29
CA LYS A 133 -25.57 -15.64 -4.49
C LYS A 133 -24.88 -14.77 -5.52
N ILE A 134 -24.48 -15.37 -6.63
CA ILE A 134 -23.88 -14.65 -7.75
C ILE A 134 -24.93 -14.47 -8.84
N THR A 135 -25.40 -13.24 -9.03
CA THR A 135 -26.24 -12.85 -10.17
C THR A 135 -25.41 -11.99 -11.11
N MET A 136 -25.35 -12.38 -12.39
CA MET A 136 -24.66 -11.62 -13.42
C MET A 136 -25.68 -10.81 -14.21
N SER A 137 -25.43 -9.50 -14.36
CA SER A 137 -26.17 -8.69 -15.32
C SER A 137 -25.81 -9.11 -16.74
N ARG A 138 -26.68 -8.78 -17.68
CA ARG A 138 -26.41 -8.99 -19.10
C ARG A 138 -25.23 -8.10 -19.52
N PRO A 139 -24.35 -8.57 -20.43
CA PRO A 139 -23.31 -7.71 -20.99
C PRO A 139 -23.94 -6.59 -21.83
N MET A 140 -23.27 -5.44 -21.92
CA MET A 140 -23.67 -4.35 -22.81
C MET A 140 -23.53 -4.80 -24.27
N MET A 141 -24.54 -4.52 -25.10
CA MET A 141 -24.56 -4.88 -26.52
C MET A 141 -24.64 -3.62 -27.38
N TYR A 142 -23.97 -3.67 -28.52
CA TYR A 142 -24.03 -2.64 -29.55
C TYR A 142 -24.77 -3.18 -30.78
N SER A 143 -25.27 -2.31 -31.65
CA SER A 143 -25.98 -2.72 -32.87
C SER A 143 -25.14 -3.62 -33.80
N ASP A 144 -23.81 -3.53 -33.72
CA ASP A 144 -22.86 -4.32 -34.53
C ASP A 144 -22.39 -5.62 -33.84
N THR A 145 -22.76 -5.88 -32.58
CA THR A 145 -22.37 -7.14 -31.93
C THR A 145 -23.16 -8.32 -32.52
N LYS A 146 -22.49 -9.19 -33.27
CA LYS A 146 -23.08 -10.34 -33.96
C LYS A 146 -23.61 -11.44 -33.03
N ASP A 147 -23.20 -11.46 -31.76
CA ASP A 147 -23.63 -12.43 -30.76
C ASP A 147 -24.99 -12.10 -30.14
N LEU A 148 -26.05 -12.21 -30.97
CA LEU A 148 -27.45 -12.04 -30.56
C LEU A 148 -27.95 -13.14 -29.59
N LYS A 149 -27.17 -14.21 -29.37
CA LYS A 149 -27.51 -15.32 -28.47
C LYS A 149 -27.68 -14.91 -27.01
N ALA A 150 -27.15 -13.76 -26.61
CA ALA A 150 -27.28 -13.24 -25.25
C ALA A 150 -28.55 -12.38 -25.03
N LEU A 151 -29.30 -12.05 -26.10
CA LEU A 151 -30.54 -11.27 -26.00
C LEU A 151 -31.73 -12.10 -25.50
N TYR A 152 -31.77 -13.39 -25.84
CA TYR A 152 -32.92 -14.25 -25.60
C TYR A 152 -32.44 -15.59 -25.09
N LYS A 153 -32.71 -15.92 -23.82
CA LYS A 153 -32.56 -17.32 -23.37
C LYS A 153 -33.16 -17.73 -22.03
N THR A 154 -33.75 -16.84 -21.24
CA THR A 154 -34.55 -17.26 -20.08
C THR A 154 -36.02 -17.20 -20.47
N LYS A 155 -36.66 -18.37 -20.58
CA LYS A 155 -38.12 -18.47 -20.62
C LYS A 155 -38.70 -17.89 -19.32
N GLY A 156 -39.96 -17.44 -19.31
CA GLY A 156 -40.58 -16.87 -18.10
C GLY A 156 -40.47 -17.78 -16.87
N ASN A 157 -40.54 -19.10 -17.09
CA ASN A 157 -40.43 -20.11 -16.04
C ASN A 157 -38.99 -20.37 -15.56
N GLU A 158 -37.97 -19.90 -16.30
CA GLU A 158 -36.54 -20.04 -16.00
C GLU A 158 -35.99 -18.81 -15.24
N PHE A 159 -36.86 -17.84 -14.93
CA PHE A 159 -36.47 -16.64 -14.19
C PHE A 159 -36.31 -16.97 -12.69
N TYR A 160 -35.12 -16.69 -12.14
CA TYR A 160 -34.82 -16.80 -10.71
C TYR A 160 -34.84 -18.22 -10.11
N VAL A 161 -34.67 -19.24 -10.95
CA VAL A 161 -34.80 -20.66 -10.56
C VAL A 161 -33.58 -21.20 -9.78
N ASN A 162 -32.48 -20.44 -9.69
CA ASN A 162 -31.25 -20.77 -8.94
C ASN A 162 -30.77 -22.23 -9.14
N GLY A 163 -30.86 -22.73 -10.38
CA GLY A 163 -30.40 -24.06 -10.77
C GLY A 163 -31.40 -25.19 -10.61
N PHE A 164 -32.65 -24.94 -10.20
CA PHE A 164 -33.69 -25.99 -10.07
C PHE A 164 -34.08 -26.60 -11.43
N ASP A 165 -33.95 -25.88 -12.55
CA ASP A 165 -34.15 -26.44 -13.90
C ASP A 165 -33.16 -27.58 -14.24
N LYS A 166 -32.06 -27.71 -13.49
CA LYS A 166 -31.07 -28.79 -13.64
C LYS A 166 -31.26 -29.91 -12.62
N SER A 167 -32.39 -29.90 -11.89
CA SER A 167 -32.67 -30.94 -10.90
C SER A 167 -32.96 -32.26 -11.60
N PRO A 168 -32.64 -33.41 -10.96
CA PRO A 168 -32.96 -34.72 -11.49
C PRO A 168 -34.47 -35.09 -11.35
N ILE A 169 -35.28 -34.18 -10.80
CA ILE A 169 -36.72 -34.30 -10.57
C ILE A 169 -37.44 -33.34 -11.53
#